data_AF-A0A0J8CA44-F1
#
_entry.id   AF-A0A0J8CA44-F1
#
_cell.length_a   1.000
_cell.length_b   1.000
_cell.length_c   1.000
_cell.angle_alpha   90.00
_cell.angle_beta   90.00
_cell.angle_gamma   90.00
#
_symmetry.space_group_name_H-M   'P 1'
#
loop_
_entity.id
_entity.type
_entity.pdbx_description
1 polymer ?
#
loop_
_entity_poly.entity_id
_entity_poly.type
_entity_poly.pdbx_seq_one_letter_code
_entity_poly.pdbx_strand_id
1 'polypeptide(L)' 'MPVEFLTDEQAVAVSTPDRRIDAAFATPGGEVLGCGIPTDLPEAILRAAGDHLPVPAALRVPASG' A
#
# COMPACT_ATOMS: atom_id res chain seq x y z
N MET A 1 -7.27 -14.57 -6.54
CA MET A 1 -7.01 -13.37 -7.36
C MET A 1 -5.89 -12.60 -6.67
N PRO A 2 -4.73 -12.37 -7.31
CA PRO A 2 -3.75 -11.46 -6.72
C PRO A 2 -4.32 -10.05 -6.74
N VAL A 3 -4.23 -9.33 -5.61
CA VAL A 3 -4.57 -7.90 -5.55
C VAL A 3 -3.50 -7.16 -6.35
N GLU A 4 -3.92 -6.42 -7.36
CA GLU A 4 -3.01 -5.57 -8.13
C GLU A 4 -2.84 -4.24 -7.39
N PHE A 5 -1.58 -3.87 -7.13
CA PHE A 5 -1.23 -2.61 -6.49
C PHE A 5 -0.78 -1.62 -7.57
N LEU A 6 -1.22 -0.37 -7.47
CA LEU A 6 -0.58 0.71 -8.21
C LEU A 6 0.80 0.97 -7.57
N THR A 7 1.85 0.39 -8.14
CA THR A 7 3.24 0.49 -7.64
C THR A 7 3.96 1.77 -8.04
N ASP A 8 3.31 2.66 -8.78
CA ASP A 8 3.87 3.96 -9.14
C ASP A 8 3.72 4.90 -7.94
N GLU A 9 4.76 5.00 -7.09
CA GLU A 9 5.13 6.03 -6.10
C GLU A 9 4.03 6.81 -5.31
N GLN A 10 2.72 6.55 -5.45
CA GLN A 10 1.59 7.46 -5.20
C GLN A 10 0.70 6.95 -4.04
N ALA A 11 1.23 6.75 -2.84
CA ALA A 11 0.33 6.60 -1.69
C ALA A 11 -0.31 7.98 -1.38
N VAL A 12 -1.60 8.16 -1.72
CA VAL A 12 -2.33 9.43 -1.68
C VAL A 12 -3.36 9.43 -0.55
N ALA A 13 -3.50 10.55 0.17
CA ALA A 13 -4.62 10.79 1.10
C ALA A 13 -5.89 11.23 0.33
N VAL A 14 -7.08 10.81 0.78
CA VAL A 14 -8.37 10.99 0.06
C VAL A 14 -8.71 12.47 -0.22
N SER A 15 -8.15 13.41 0.54
CA SER A 15 -8.51 14.83 0.54
C SER A 15 -7.39 15.80 0.17
N THR A 16 -6.15 15.34 -0.09
CA THR A 16 -5.04 16.21 -0.49
C THR A 16 -4.19 15.55 -1.59
N PRO A 17 -4.30 15.98 -2.86
CA PRO A 17 -3.65 15.28 -3.98
C PRO A 17 -2.12 15.38 -4.01
N ASP A 18 -1.50 16.17 -3.13
CA ASP A 18 -0.11 16.62 -3.34
C ASP A 18 0.90 16.13 -2.29
N ARG A 19 0.48 15.35 -1.29
CA ARG A 19 1.41 14.80 -0.29
C ARG A 19 1.32 13.29 -0.16
N ARG A 20 2.44 12.64 -0.48
CA ARG A 20 2.69 11.22 -0.23
C ARG A 20 3.28 11.08 1.17
N ILE A 21 2.51 10.53 2.11
CA ILE A 21 2.93 10.44 3.51
C ILE A 21 2.90 9.01 4.06
N ASP A 22 2.35 8.06 3.32
CA ASP A 22 2.31 6.65 3.70
C ASP A 22 3.28 5.83 2.83
N ALA A 23 4.04 4.92 3.46
CA ALA A 23 4.99 4.07 2.75
C ALA A 23 5.24 2.77 3.52
N ALA A 24 5.54 1.70 2.79
CA ALA A 24 5.98 0.43 3.35
C ALA A 24 7.52 0.34 3.27
N PHE A 25 8.16 0.07 4.41
CA PHE A 25 9.60 -0.12 4.50
C PHE A 25 9.92 -1.52 5.00
N ALA A 26 11.05 -2.07 4.56
CA ALA A 26 11.59 -3.31 5.09
C ALA A 26 12.89 -3.03 5.84
N THR A 27 13.12 -3.77 6.92
CA THR A 27 14.43 -3.86 7.57
C THR A 27 15.41 -4.61 6.66
N PRO A 28 16.73 -4.51 6.90
CA PRO A 28 17.70 -5.40 6.25
C PRO A 28 17.27 -6.88 6.35
N GLY A 29 17.33 -7.58 5.22
CA GLY A 29 16.90 -8.98 5.11
C GLY A 29 15.40 -9.19 4.81
N GLY A 30 14.56 -8.16 4.99
CA GLY A 30 13.19 -8.15 4.48
C GLY A 30 13.11 -7.50 3.10
N GLU A 31 12.09 -7.84 2.34
CA GLU A 31 11.87 -7.27 1.00
C GLU A 31 10.38 -6.93 0.81
N VAL A 32 10.12 -5.70 0.36
CA VAL A 32 8.81 -5.29 -0.13
C VAL A 32 8.70 -5.78 -1.58
N LEU A 33 7.84 -6.77 -1.81
CA LEU A 33 7.61 -7.35 -3.15
C LEU A 33 6.70 -6.47 -4.01
N GLY A 34 5.90 -5.65 -3.36
CA GLY A 34 4.99 -4.69 -3.97
C GLY A 34 4.14 -4.01 -2.89
N CYS A 35 3.80 -2.75 -3.12
CA CYS A 35 2.89 -1.98 -2.28
C CYS A 35 2.18 -0.93 -3.14
N GLY A 36 1.07 -0.38 -2.62
CA GLY A 36 0.32 0.67 -3.31
C GLY A 36 -1.15 0.64 -2.94
N ILE A 37 -1.93 1.49 -3.59
CA ILE A 37 -3.38 1.52 -3.41
C ILE A 37 -4.02 0.44 -4.30
N PRO A 38 -4.94 -0.40 -3.78
CA PRO A 38 -5.67 -1.37 -4.59
C PRO A 38 -6.53 -0.68 -5.65
N THR A 39 -6.43 -1.15 -6.90
CA THR A 39 -7.23 -0.61 -8.03
C THR A 39 -8.49 -1.41 -8.32
N ASP A 40 -8.64 -2.59 -7.70
CA ASP A 40 -9.74 -3.53 -7.91
C ASP A 40 -10.77 -3.53 -6.77
N LEU A 41 -10.66 -2.60 -5.82
CA LEU A 41 -11.61 -2.43 -4.73
C LEU A 41 -12.69 -1.38 -5.05
N PRO A 42 -13.94 -1.59 -4.61
CA PRO A 42 -14.96 -0.55 -4.72
C PRO A 42 -14.54 0.72 -3.97
N GLU A 43 -14.77 1.88 -4.57
CA GLU A 43 -14.45 3.19 -3.96
C GLU A 43 -15.05 3.35 -2.56
N ALA A 44 -16.25 2.81 -2.32
CA ALA A 44 -16.90 2.83 -1.01
C ALA A 44 -16.07 2.12 0.08
N ILE A 45 -15.34 1.06 -0.27
CA ILE A 45 -14.43 0.36 0.64
C ILE A 45 -13.20 1.22 0.91
N LEU A 46 -12.64 1.85 -0.12
CA LEU A 46 -11.51 2.76 0.03
C LEU A 46 -11.85 3.97 0.91
N ARG A 47 -13.06 4.53 0.77
CA ARG A 47 -13.56 5.65 1.60
C ARG A 47 -13.87 5.26 3.04
N ALA A 48 -14.17 3.99 3.30
CA ALA A 48 -14.39 3.49 4.65
C ALA A 48 -13.08 3.39 5.46
N ALA A 49 -11.92 3.42 4.79
CA ALA A 49 -10.60 3.31 5.43
C ALA A 49 -10.14 4.57 6.19
N GLY A 50 -10.91 5.66 6.13
CA GLY A 50 -10.62 6.92 6.81
C GLY A 50 -10.15 8.02 5.85
N ASP A 51 -9.39 8.96 6.37
CA ASP A 51 -8.81 10.08 5.62
C ASP A 51 -7.55 9.71 4.82
N HIS A 52 -6.94 8.56 5.13
CA HIS A 52 -5.86 7.95 4.37
C HIS A 52 -6.37 6.76 3.55
N LEU A 53 -5.83 6.57 2.34
CA LEU A 53 -6.09 5.36 1.57
C LEU A 53 -5.29 4.17 2.14
N PRO A 54 -5.82 2.95 2.12
CA PRO A 54 -5.09 1.79 2.60
C PRO A 54 -3.90 1.49 1.68
N VAL A 55 -2.71 1.30 2.27
CA VAL A 55 -1.47 0.92 1.56
C VAL A 55 -1.06 -0.51 1.92
N PRO A 56 -1.74 -1.54 1.39
CA PRO A 56 -1.30 -2.92 1.54
C PRO A 56 0.06 -3.16 0.88
N ALA A 57 0.82 -4.10 1.43
CA ALA A 57 2.11 -4.52 0.92
C ALA A 57 2.27 -6.04 0.99
N ALA A 58 2.85 -6.62 -0.05
CA ALA A 58 3.34 -7.99 -0.02
C ALA A 58 4.79 -7.99 0.45
N LEU A 59 5.09 -8.77 1.49
CA LEU A 59 6.41 -8.83 2.11
C LEU A 59 7.01 -10.24 1.96
N ARG A 60 8.29 -10.31 1.59
CA ARG A 60 9.12 -11.48 1.83
C ARG A 60 9.86 -11.26 3.14
N VAL A 61 9.61 -12.15 4.09
CA VAL A 61 10.23 -12.16 5.42
C VAL A 61 11.10 -13.42 5.52
N PRO A 62 12.33 -13.33 6.06
CA PRO A 62 13.14 -14.51 6.32
C PRO A 62 12.41 -15.48 7.25
N ALA A 63 12.53 -16.78 7.00
CA ALA A 63 12.15 -17.77 7.99
C ALA A 63 13.07 -17.63 9.20
N SER A 64 12.52 -17.61 10.40
CA SER A 64 13.31 -17.70 11.63
C SER A 64 14.06 -19.04 11.62
N GLY A 65 15.39 -18.98 11.61
CA GLY A 65 16.26 -20.15 11.83
C GLY A 65 16.33 -20.52 13.29
#